data_AF-A0A0W0WXL7-F1
#
_entry.id   AF-A0A0W0WXL7-F1
#
_cell.length_a   1.000
_cell.length_b   1.000
_cell.length_c   1.000
_cell.angle_alpha   90.00
_cell.angle_beta   90.00
_cell.angle_gamma   90.00
#
_symmetry.space_group_name_H-M   'P 1'
#
loop_
_entity.id
_entity.type
_entity.pdbx_description
1 polymer ?
#
loop_
_entity_poly.entity_id
_entity_poly.type
_entity_poly.pdbx_seq_one_letter_code
_entity_poly.pdbx_strand_id
1 'polypeptide(L)'
;MNAAAKMIHQSNIFSGQFADIRLSRLFCFQVFLLISVLASALAVIYATNQHRMTFSQLQRAEQKAHELQLQWGQLLLEQASLATPARVQQLAREKFKMSLPVDKQILILRVK
;
A
#
# COMPACT_ATOMS: atom_id res chain seq x y z
N MET A 1 7.71 -87.70 8.76
CA MET A 1 6.43 -87.18 8.21
C MET A 1 5.82 -86.01 8.99
N ASN A 2 6.24 -85.69 10.24
CA ASN A 2 5.61 -84.60 11.03
C ASN A 2 6.38 -83.26 11.07
N ALA A 3 7.56 -83.16 10.46
CA ALA A 3 8.34 -81.91 10.45
C ALA A 3 7.85 -80.90 9.38
N ALA A 4 7.32 -81.37 8.25
CA ALA A 4 6.84 -80.51 7.16
C ALA A 4 5.49 -79.83 7.47
N ALA A 5 4.64 -80.45 8.31
CA ALA A 5 3.34 -79.90 8.69
C ALA A 5 3.44 -78.69 9.64
N LYS A 6 4.57 -78.51 10.35
CA LYS A 6 4.74 -77.43 11.34
C LYS A 6 5.28 -76.13 10.75
N MET A 7 5.74 -76.12 9.49
CA MET A 7 6.40 -74.97 8.86
C MET A 7 5.46 -74.02 8.11
N ILE A 8 4.18 -74.34 7.95
CA ILE A 8 3.24 -73.57 7.12
C ILE A 8 2.52 -72.45 7.90
N HIS A 9 2.62 -72.43 9.24
CA HIS A 9 1.94 -71.42 10.05
C HIS A 9 2.92 -70.42 10.71
N GLN A 10 4.03 -70.12 10.03
CA GLN A 10 4.92 -69.02 10.35
C GLN A 10 4.61 -67.82 9.45
N SER A 11 3.35 -67.37 9.45
CA SER A 11 2.97 -66.22 8.67
C SER A 11 2.54 -65.12 9.63
N ASN A 12 3.44 -64.14 9.81
CA ASN A 12 3.29 -62.83 10.45
C ASN A 12 2.11 -61.98 9.88
N ILE A 13 1.04 -62.61 9.38
CA ILE A 13 -0.05 -61.99 8.63
C ILE A 13 -0.86 -61.04 9.51
N PHE A 14 -0.90 -61.25 10.83
CA PHE A 14 -1.78 -60.49 11.71
C PHE A 14 -1.13 -59.31 12.45
N SER A 15 0.19 -59.25 12.57
CA SER A 15 0.89 -58.21 13.33
C SER A 15 1.51 -57.09 12.47
N GLY A 16 1.72 -57.32 11.17
CA GLY A 16 2.26 -56.31 10.24
C GLY A 16 1.20 -55.47 9.55
N GLN A 17 0.20 -56.10 8.90
CA GLN A 17 -0.71 -55.39 7.98
C GLN A 17 -1.52 -54.25 8.62
N PHE A 18 -2.04 -54.44 9.84
CA PHE A 18 -2.80 -53.38 10.52
C PHE A 18 -1.92 -52.22 10.97
N ALA A 19 -0.66 -52.50 11.33
CA ALA A 19 0.34 -51.48 11.64
C ALA A 19 0.79 -50.75 10.37
N ASP A 20 1.06 -51.47 9.28
CA ASP A 20 1.48 -50.93 7.99
C ASP A 20 0.40 -50.03 7.35
N ILE A 21 -0.88 -50.41 7.45
CA ILE A 21 -2.01 -49.60 6.94
C ILE A 21 -2.16 -48.29 7.73
N ARG A 22 -2.00 -48.33 9.06
CA ARG A 22 -2.05 -47.12 9.90
C ARG A 22 -0.82 -46.24 9.68
N LEU A 23 0.36 -46.84 9.55
CA LEU A 23 1.62 -46.15 9.31
C LEU A 23 1.58 -45.45 7.93
N SER A 24 1.17 -46.17 6.88
CA SER A 24 1.04 -45.61 5.53
C SER A 24 0.03 -44.45 5.46
N ARG A 25 -1.12 -44.56 6.14
CA ARG A 25 -2.09 -43.45 6.23
C ARG A 25 -1.54 -42.21 6.93
N LEU A 26 -0.83 -42.38 8.05
CA LEU A 26 -0.25 -41.27 8.81
C LEU A 26 0.86 -40.56 8.02
N PHE A 27 1.72 -41.33 7.36
CA PHE A 27 2.76 -40.78 6.49
C PHE A 27 2.17 -39.98 5.32
N CYS A 28 1.11 -40.48 4.68
CA CYS A 28 0.43 -39.76 3.59
C CYS A 28 -0.16 -38.42 4.08
N PHE A 29 -0.77 -38.42 5.29
CA PHE A 29 -1.29 -37.20 5.90
C PHE A 29 -0.19 -36.18 6.21
N GLN A 30 0.96 -36.61 6.75
CA GLN A 30 2.10 -35.73 7.01
C GLN A 30 2.66 -35.13 5.71
N VAL A 31 2.82 -35.94 4.66
CA VAL A 31 3.27 -35.45 3.35
C VAL A 31 2.28 -34.44 2.77
N PHE A 32 0.98 -34.72 2.87
CA PHE A 32 -0.05 -33.78 2.43
C PHE A 32 0.03 -32.44 3.18
N LEU A 33 0.15 -32.47 4.51
CA LEU A 33 0.32 -31.26 5.32
C LEU A 33 1.58 -30.48 4.93
N LEU A 34 2.70 -31.18 4.71
CA LEU A 34 3.96 -30.57 4.31
C LEU A 34 3.81 -29.87 2.95
N ILE A 35 3.19 -30.53 1.97
CA ILE A 35 2.90 -29.93 0.66
C ILE A 35 1.96 -28.72 0.81
N SER A 36 0.92 -28.81 1.64
CA SER A 36 -0.01 -27.71 1.89
C SER A 36 0.69 -26.47 2.47
N VAL A 37 1.60 -26.67 3.43
CA VAL A 37 2.41 -25.57 4.01
C VAL A 37 3.35 -24.96 2.97
N LEU A 38 4.02 -25.78 2.15
CA LEU A 38 4.88 -25.28 1.07
C LEU A 38 4.08 -24.49 0.02
N ALA A 39 2.92 -24.98 -0.37
CA ALA A 39 2.03 -24.29 -1.30
C ALA A 39 1.55 -22.95 -0.72
N SER A 40 1.20 -22.91 0.56
CA SER A 40 0.84 -21.66 1.27
C SER A 40 2.00 -20.66 1.28
N ALA A 41 3.22 -21.10 1.61
CA ALA A 41 4.39 -20.23 1.61
C ALA A 41 4.66 -19.63 0.21
N LEU A 42 4.58 -20.44 -0.84
CA LEU A 42 4.73 -19.98 -2.23
C LEU A 42 3.60 -19.02 -2.63
N ALA A 43 2.36 -19.30 -2.24
CA ALA A 43 1.22 -18.43 -2.52
C ALA A 43 1.39 -17.05 -1.87
N VAL A 44 1.87 -16.99 -0.62
CA VAL A 44 2.17 -15.73 0.08
C VAL A 44 3.28 -14.95 -0.62
N ILE A 45 4.35 -15.61 -1.03
CA ILE A 45 5.45 -14.98 -1.78
C ILE A 45 4.93 -14.41 -3.11
N TYR A 46 4.14 -15.20 -3.83
CA TYR A 46 3.54 -14.78 -5.10
C TYR A 46 2.61 -13.58 -4.93
N ALA A 47 1.71 -13.62 -3.94
CA ALA A 47 0.82 -12.50 -3.63
C ALA A 47 1.62 -11.25 -3.27
N THR A 48 2.66 -11.37 -2.45
CA THR A 48 3.54 -10.26 -2.07
C THR A 48 4.27 -9.66 -3.27
N ASN A 49 4.75 -10.50 -4.19
CA ASN A 49 5.41 -10.05 -5.41
C ASN A 49 4.44 -9.29 -6.33
N GLN A 50 3.21 -9.79 -6.49
CA GLN A 50 2.19 -9.11 -7.30
C GLN A 50 1.74 -7.78 -6.67
N HIS A 51 1.62 -7.74 -5.34
CA HIS A 51 1.33 -6.49 -4.63
C HIS A 51 2.41 -5.43 -4.87
N ARG A 52 3.70 -5.80 -4.87
CA ARG A 52 4.79 -4.84 -5.12
C ARG A 52 4.72 -4.18 -6.50
N MET A 53 4.31 -4.91 -7.54
CA MET A 53 4.22 -4.33 -8.89
C MET A 53 3.03 -3.36 -9.03
N THR A 54 1.85 -3.76 -8.58
CA THR A 54 0.64 -2.93 -8.66
C THR A 54 0.77 -1.69 -7.77
N PHE A 55 1.33 -1.85 -6.57
CA PHE A 55 1.53 -0.74 -5.63
C PHE A 55 2.59 0.25 -6.13
N SER A 56 3.62 -0.21 -6.83
CA SER A 56 4.62 0.69 -7.44
C SER A 56 4.01 1.65 -8.46
N GLN A 57 3.05 1.20 -9.26
CA GLN A 57 2.41 2.06 -10.25
C GLN A 57 1.53 3.12 -9.60
N LEU A 58 0.74 2.71 -8.59
CA LEU A 58 -0.07 3.63 -7.79
C LEU A 58 0.80 4.68 -7.10
N GLN A 59 1.87 4.25 -6.44
CA GLN A 59 2.76 5.14 -5.71
C GLN A 59 3.48 6.15 -6.62
N ARG A 60 3.80 5.78 -7.86
CA ARG A 60 4.36 6.73 -8.85
C ARG A 60 3.35 7.80 -9.25
N ALA A 61 2.07 7.44 -9.41
CA ALA A 61 1.03 8.41 -9.75
C ALA A 61 0.77 9.39 -8.60
N GLU A 62 0.71 8.89 -7.37
CA GLU A 62 0.59 9.73 -6.17
C GLU A 62 1.79 10.66 -5.99
N GLN A 63 3.01 10.18 -6.20
CA GLN A 63 4.21 11.02 -6.13
C GLN A 63 4.15 12.18 -7.13
N LYS A 64 3.74 11.94 -8.37
CA LYS A 64 3.57 13.01 -9.37
C LYS A 64 2.50 14.01 -8.96
N ALA A 65 1.37 13.53 -8.43
CA ALA A 65 0.30 14.41 -7.96
C ALA A 65 0.79 15.31 -6.80
N HIS A 66 1.54 14.74 -5.85
CA HIS A 66 2.14 15.51 -4.76
C HIS A 66 3.15 16.56 -5.25
N GLU A 67 3.99 16.23 -6.22
CA GLU A 67 4.94 17.18 -6.80
C GLU A 67 4.22 18.37 -7.46
N LEU A 68 3.17 18.10 -8.24
CA LEU A 68 2.35 19.17 -8.85
C LEU A 68 1.67 20.03 -7.78
N GLN A 69 1.16 19.43 -6.71
CA GLN A 69 0.52 20.16 -5.61
C GLN A 69 1.51 21.11 -4.91
N LEU A 70 2.76 20.67 -4.71
CA LEU A 70 3.82 21.51 -4.16
C LEU A 70 4.14 22.67 -5.08
N GLN A 71 4.32 22.42 -6.37
CA GLN A 71 4.58 23.48 -7.36
C GLN A 71 3.43 24.49 -7.41
N TRP A 72 2.18 24.01 -7.38
CA TRP A 72 1.02 24.88 -7.35
C TRP A 72 0.97 25.73 -6.07
N GLY A 73 1.31 25.15 -4.91
CA GLY A 73 1.43 25.91 -3.66
C GLY A 73 2.49 26.99 -3.72
N GLN A 74 3.65 26.70 -4.32
CA GLN A 74 4.71 27.69 -4.54
C GLN A 74 4.24 28.83 -5.45
N LEU A 75 3.63 28.50 -6.58
CA LEU A 75 3.05 29.49 -7.50
C LEU A 75 1.99 30.36 -6.83
N LEU A 76 1.14 29.78 -5.98
CA LEU A 76 0.12 30.52 -5.26
C LEU A 76 0.74 31.50 -4.24
N LEU A 77 1.81 31.10 -3.56
CA LEU A 77 2.57 31.96 -2.66
C LEU A 77 3.28 33.09 -3.44
N GLU A 78 3.87 32.80 -4.59
CA GLU A 78 4.42 33.81 -5.50
C GLU A 78 3.34 34.79 -5.95
N GLN A 79 2.15 34.30 -6.34
CA GLN A 79 1.03 35.14 -6.74
C GLN A 79 0.51 35.99 -5.59
N ALA A 80 0.40 35.44 -4.38
CA ALA A 80 0.02 36.20 -3.18
C ALA A 80 1.06 37.29 -2.87
N SER A 81 2.35 37.00 -3.04
CA SER A 81 3.43 37.98 -2.91
C SER A 81 3.34 39.09 -3.98
N LEU A 82 3.02 38.74 -5.22
CA LEU A 82 2.84 39.69 -6.32
C LEU A 82 1.52 40.49 -6.23
N ALA A 83 0.50 39.91 -5.60
CA ALA A 83 -0.79 40.53 -5.30
C ALA A 83 -0.77 41.32 -3.98
N THR A 84 0.37 41.37 -3.28
CA THR A 84 0.51 42.17 -2.07
C THR A 84 0.11 43.61 -2.40
N PRO A 85 -0.76 44.26 -1.60
CA PRO A 85 -1.31 45.59 -1.83
C PRO A 85 -0.27 46.67 -2.17
N ALA A 86 1.00 46.43 -1.83
CA ALA A 86 2.16 47.25 -2.17
C ALA A 86 2.30 47.51 -3.68
N ARG A 87 2.10 46.51 -4.55
CA ARG A 87 2.23 46.71 -6.01
C ARG A 87 1.05 47.48 -6.59
N VAL A 88 -0.15 47.26 -6.08
CA VAL A 88 -1.35 48.06 -6.43
C VAL A 88 -1.18 49.50 -5.97
N GLN A 89 -0.68 49.75 -4.75
CA GLN A 89 -0.37 51.08 -4.25
C GLN A 89 0.70 51.78 -5.08
N GLN A 90 1.77 51.07 -5.46
CA GLN A 90 2.85 51.64 -6.27
C GLN A 90 2.34 52.00 -7.68
N LEU A 91 1.58 51.11 -8.33
CA LEU A 91 0.99 51.40 -9.64
C LEU A 91 -0.05 52.52 -9.58
N ALA A 92 -0.84 52.62 -8.51
CA ALA A 92 -1.78 53.72 -8.28
C ALA A 92 -1.07 55.07 -8.06
N ARG A 93 0.07 55.07 -7.35
CA ARG A 93 0.91 56.27 -7.20
C ARG A 93 1.60 56.67 -8.50
N GLU A 94 2.17 55.72 -9.23
CA GLU A 94 2.98 56.02 -10.42
C GLU A 94 2.12 56.32 -11.65
N LYS A 95 1.11 55.48 -11.96
CA LYS A 95 0.25 55.69 -13.14
C LYS A 95 -0.88 56.67 -12.91
N PHE A 96 -1.48 56.67 -11.73
CA PHE A 96 -2.68 57.49 -11.44
C PHE A 96 -2.39 58.71 -10.55
N LYS A 97 -1.13 58.95 -10.14
CA LYS A 97 -0.74 60.02 -9.19
C LYS A 97 -1.62 60.06 -7.93
N MET A 98 -2.13 58.91 -7.49
CA MET A 98 -2.97 58.84 -6.30
C MET A 98 -2.12 58.98 -5.04
N SER A 99 -2.30 60.06 -4.29
CA SER A 99 -1.78 60.25 -2.93
C SER A 99 -2.82 59.85 -1.89
N LEU A 100 -2.39 59.30 -0.75
CA LEU A 100 -3.28 59.07 0.38
C LEU A 100 -3.83 60.44 0.84
N PRO A 101 -5.16 60.58 0.98
CA PRO A 101 -5.75 61.83 1.42
C PRO A 101 -5.28 62.12 2.85
N VAL A 102 -4.78 63.33 3.08
CA VAL A 102 -4.48 63.86 4.42
C VAL A 102 -5.82 64.12 5.12
N ASP A 103 -5.93 63.81 6.41
CA ASP A 103 -7.17 63.75 7.22
C ASP A 103 -8.20 64.90 7.03
N LYS A 104 -7.77 66.04 6.48
CA LYS A 104 -8.63 67.19 6.15
C LYS A 104 -9.56 67.01 4.94
N GLN A 105 -9.49 65.92 4.17
CA GLN A 105 -10.32 65.71 2.96
C GLN A 105 -11.33 64.55 3.05
N ILE A 106 -11.64 64.06 4.24
CA ILE A 106 -12.56 62.93 4.43
C ILE A 106 -13.94 63.47 4.83
N LEU A 107 -14.86 63.54 3.86
CA LEU A 107 -16.27 63.88 4.10
C LEU A 107 -17.09 62.60 4.28
N ILE A 108 -17.44 62.28 5.53
CA ILE A 108 -18.29 61.13 5.85
C ILE A 108 -19.75 61.54 5.64
N LEU A 109 -20.35 61.04 4.56
CA LEU A 109 -21.79 61.22 4.32
C LEU A 109 -22.56 60.12 5.08
N ARG A 110 -23.25 60.52 6.14
CA ARG A 110 -24.22 59.68 6.84
C ARG A 110 -25.52 59.67 6.03
N VAL A 111 -25.84 58.53 5.44
CA VAL A 111 -27.15 58.31 4.80
C VAL A 111 -28.19 58.12 5.91
N LYS A 112 -29.33 58.81 5.76
CA LYS A 112 -30.44 58.90 6.71
C LYS A 112 -31.41 57.75 6.56
#